data_AF-A0A9E3MID8-F1
#
_entry.id   AF-A0A9E3MID8-F1
#
_cell.length_a   1.000
_cell.length_b   1.000
_cell.length_c   1.000
_cell.angle_alpha   90.00
_cell.angle_beta   90.00
_cell.angle_gamma   90.00
#
_symmetry.space_group_name_H-M   'P 1'
#
loop_
_entity.id
_entity.type
_entity.pdbx_description
1 polymer ?
#
loop_
_entity_poly.entity_id
_entity_poly.type
_entity_poly.pdbx_seq_one_letter_code
_entity_poly.pdbx_strand_id
1 'polypeptide(L)'
;MPRPELRVSVVTRFLHEQSSAADDVYAFAYTITIRNTGEVAAQVIGRHWVITHGSGQVEEVRGLGVIGQQPLLKPGEAFEYTSWTRITTPRGSMRGEL
;
A
#
# COMPACT_ATOMS: atom_id res chain seq x y z
N MET A 1 18.42 -4.98 -22.80
CA MET A 1 18.42 -3.96 -21.73
C MET A 1 17.87 -4.62 -20.47
N PRO A 2 18.61 -4.65 -19.36
CA PRO A 2 18.06 -5.14 -18.09
C PRO A 2 16.89 -4.26 -17.65
N ARG A 3 15.83 -4.88 -17.13
CA ARG A 3 14.63 -4.20 -16.61
C ARG A 3 14.65 -4.22 -15.09
N PRO A 4 14.19 -3.16 -14.42
CA PRO A 4 13.99 -3.21 -12.97
C PRO A 4 12.95 -4.28 -12.63
N GLU A 5 13.18 -5.01 -11.55
CA GLU A 5 12.24 -5.99 -11.01
C GLU A 5 12.01 -5.71 -9.52
N LEU A 6 10.78 -5.40 -9.16
CA LEU A 6 10.37 -5.11 -7.80
C LEU A 6 9.38 -6.16 -7.32
N ARG A 7 9.66 -6.75 -6.16
CA ARG A 7 8.71 -7.58 -5.41
C ARG A 7 8.06 -6.75 -4.31
N VAL A 8 6.74 -6.74 -4.28
CA VAL A 8 5.95 -6.07 -3.24
C VAL A 8 5.27 -7.12 -2.39
N SER A 9 5.40 -7.00 -1.06
CA SER A 9 4.63 -7.79 -0.09
C SER A 9 3.87 -6.86 0.85
N VAL A 10 2.69 -7.30 1.28
CA VAL A 10 1.80 -6.50 2.13
C VAL A 10 1.33 -7.34 3.30
N VAL A 11 1.40 -6.76 4.50
CA VAL A 11 0.78 -7.31 5.71
C VAL A 11 -0.24 -6.31 6.23
N THR A 12 -1.45 -6.78 6.48
CA THR A 12 -2.56 -5.93 6.98
C THR A 12 -2.90 -6.28 8.42
N ARG A 13 -3.27 -5.29 9.23
CA ARG A 13 -3.84 -5.48 10.56
C ARG A 13 -5.07 -4.60 10.76
N PHE A 14 -6.08 -5.16 11.42
CA PHE A 14 -7.24 -4.37 11.86
C PHE A 14 -6.85 -3.50 13.07
N LEU A 15 -7.41 -2.29 13.14
CA LEU A 15 -7.12 -1.29 14.15
C LEU A 15 -8.34 -1.09 15.05
N HIS A 16 -8.45 -1.90 16.12
CA HIS A 16 -9.60 -1.86 17.03
C HIS A 16 -9.84 -0.47 17.64
N GLU A 17 -8.78 0.19 18.07
CA GLU A 17 -8.83 1.51 18.74
C GLU A 17 -9.23 2.66 17.80
N GLN A 18 -9.08 2.47 16.48
CA GLN A 18 -9.45 3.46 15.46
C GLN A 18 -10.74 3.06 14.72
N SER A 19 -11.45 2.04 15.21
CA SER A 19 -12.66 1.49 14.59
C SER A 19 -13.86 1.59 15.54
N SER A 20 -15.04 1.80 14.98
CA SER A 20 -16.32 1.78 15.66
C SER A 20 -17.33 1.08 14.77
N ALA A 21 -17.77 -0.11 15.18
CA ALA A 21 -18.83 -0.83 14.46
C ALA A 21 -20.19 -0.14 14.55
N ALA A 22 -20.40 0.71 15.56
CA ALA A 22 -21.63 1.48 15.70
C ALA A 22 -21.72 2.64 14.69
N ASP A 23 -20.57 3.14 14.24
CA ASP A 23 -20.46 4.28 13.32
C ASP A 23 -20.07 3.84 11.89
N ASP A 24 -20.08 2.53 11.60
CA ASP A 24 -19.57 1.94 10.35
C ASP A 24 -18.15 2.43 10.00
N VAL A 25 -17.27 2.54 10.99
CA VAL A 25 -15.87 2.94 10.81
C VAL A 25 -14.95 1.75 11.08
N TYR A 26 -14.29 1.24 10.05
CA TYR A 26 -13.34 0.13 10.16
C TYR A 26 -11.97 0.55 9.64
N ALA A 27 -11.00 0.68 10.55
CA ALA A 27 -9.65 1.11 10.24
C ALA A 27 -8.70 -0.09 10.08
N PHE A 28 -7.86 -0.04 9.05
CA PHE A 28 -6.86 -1.07 8.76
C PHE A 28 -5.52 -0.40 8.52
N ALA A 29 -4.49 -0.86 9.22
CA ALA A 29 -3.11 -0.54 8.87
C ALA A 29 -2.58 -1.58 7.89
N TYR A 30 -1.69 -1.14 7.01
CA TYR A 30 -0.99 -2.01 6.09
C TYR A 30 0.50 -1.62 6.06
N THR A 31 1.35 -2.63 6.16
CA THR A 31 2.80 -2.52 6.03
C THR A 31 3.18 -3.08 4.66
N ILE A 32 3.81 -2.26 3.84
CA ILE A 32 4.25 -2.61 2.49
C ILE A 32 5.78 -2.67 2.49
N THR A 33 6.31 -3.80 2.02
CA THR A 33 7.75 -3.97 1.78
C THR A 33 7.97 -4.05 0.28
N ILE A 34 8.78 -3.14 -0.26
CA ILE A 34 9.18 -3.08 -1.67
C ILE A 34 10.63 -3.51 -1.74
N ARG A 35 10.90 -4.64 -2.37
CA ARG A 35 12.26 -5.19 -2.53
C ARG A 35 12.65 -5.20 -4.00
N ASN A 36 13.83 -4.66 -4.30
CA ASN A 36 14.40 -4.80 -5.63
C ASN A 36 15.02 -6.19 -5.77
N THR A 37 14.40 -7.04 -6.60
CA THR A 37 14.86 -8.39 -6.91
C THR A 37 15.57 -8.48 -8.26
N GLY A 38 15.65 -7.37 -9.00
CA GLY A 38 16.31 -7.29 -10.28
C GLY A 38 17.80 -6.93 -10.17
N GLU A 39 18.41 -6.71 -11.33
CA GLU A 39 19.86 -6.47 -11.47
C GLU A 39 20.22 -4.98 -11.64
N VAL A 40 19.21 -4.10 -11.75
CA VAL A 40 19.39 -2.65 -11.89
C VAL A 40 18.66 -1.90 -10.80
N ALA A 41 19.15 -0.71 -10.46
CA ALA A 41 18.47 0.16 -9.49
C ALA A 41 17.09 0.60 -10.01
N ALA A 42 16.14 0.77 -9.09
CA ALA A 42 14.77 1.17 -9.38
C ALA A 42 14.31 2.22 -8.38
N GLN A 43 13.59 3.24 -8.83
CA GLN A 43 13.02 4.27 -7.97
C GLN A 43 11.51 4.20 -7.96
N VAL A 44 10.91 4.26 -6.77
CA VAL A 44 9.46 4.39 -6.61
C VAL A 44 9.09 5.86 -6.80
N ILE A 45 8.32 6.15 -7.85
CA ILE A 45 7.97 7.53 -8.22
C ILE A 45 6.62 7.94 -7.67
N GLY A 46 5.65 7.04 -7.70
CA GLY A 46 4.27 7.32 -7.34
C GLY A 46 3.57 6.12 -6.74
N ARG A 47 2.27 6.26 -6.57
CA ARG A 47 1.38 5.19 -6.19
C ARG A 47 -0.02 5.48 -6.70
N HIS A 48 -0.74 4.43 -7.06
CA HIS A 48 -2.17 4.46 -7.28
C HIS A 48 -2.79 3.27 -6.55
N TRP A 49 -3.71 3.56 -5.64
CA TRP A 49 -4.48 2.56 -4.92
C TRP A 49 -5.95 2.66 -5.30
N VAL A 50 -6.57 1.49 -5.50
CA VAL A 50 -8.00 1.30 -5.65
C VAL A 50 -8.47 0.48 -4.45
N ILE A 51 -9.26 1.12 -3.58
CA ILE A 51 -9.80 0.54 -2.35
C ILE A 51 -11.26 0.21 -2.62
N THR A 52 -11.66 -1.04 -2.42
CA THR A 52 -13.03 -1.50 -2.60
C THR A 52 -13.60 -1.93 -1.25
N HIS A 53 -14.67 -1.26 -0.83
CA HIS A 53 -15.38 -1.60 0.40
C HIS A 53 -16.19 -2.89 0.16
N GLY A 54 -16.56 -3.57 1.23
CA GLY A 54 -17.41 -4.77 1.18
C GLY A 54 -18.80 -4.50 0.57
N SER A 55 -19.24 -3.23 0.55
CA SER A 55 -20.47 -2.77 -0.11
C SER A 55 -20.34 -2.64 -1.63
N GLY A 56 -19.14 -2.72 -2.18
CA GLY A 56 -18.85 -2.43 -3.59
C GLY A 56 -18.52 -0.97 -3.89
N GLN A 57 -18.59 -0.07 -2.90
CA GLN A 57 -18.07 1.29 -3.04
C GLN A 57 -16.56 1.27 -3.33
N VAL A 58 -16.11 2.12 -4.26
CA VAL A 58 -14.70 2.21 -4.67
C VAL A 58 -14.16 3.60 -4.39
N GLU A 59 -12.95 3.65 -3.84
CA GLU A 59 -12.18 4.87 -3.61
C GLU A 59 -10.81 4.75 -4.31
N GLU A 60 -10.36 5.84 -4.93
CA GLU A 60 -9.04 5.90 -5.58
C GLU A 60 -8.13 6.91 -4.88
N VAL A 61 -6.89 6.49 -4.61
CA VAL A 61 -5.86 7.35 -4.03
C VAL A 61 -4.65 7.36 -4.95
N ARG A 62 -4.30 8.54 -5.46
CA ARG A 62 -3.11 8.77 -6.30
C ARG A 62 -2.19 9.76 -5.61
N GLY A 63 -0.89 9.56 -5.73
CA GLY A 63 0.08 10.51 -5.20
C GLY A 63 1.52 10.18 -5.56
N LEU A 64 2.38 11.18 -5.45
CA LEU A 64 3.82 11.01 -5.61
C LEU A 64 4.41 10.30 -4.38
N GLY A 65 5.39 9.44 -4.65
CA GLY A 65 6.11 8.64 -3.68
C GLY A 65 5.22 7.70 -2.86
N VAL A 66 5.80 7.21 -1.78
CA VAL A 66 5.15 6.45 -0.69
C VAL A 66 5.50 7.16 0.61
N ILE A 67 4.51 7.47 1.45
CA ILE A 67 4.68 8.26 2.70
C ILE A 67 5.48 9.58 2.53
N GLY A 68 5.41 10.20 1.36
CA GLY A 68 6.17 11.42 1.04
C GLY A 68 7.63 11.18 0.60
N GLN A 69 8.03 9.93 0.40
CA GLN A 69 9.38 9.53 -0.03
C GLN A 69 9.36 8.86 -1.41
N GLN A 70 10.43 9.04 -2.18
CA GLN A 70 10.65 8.35 -3.47
C GLN A 70 11.92 7.50 -3.38
N PRO A 71 11.89 6.35 -2.69
CA PRO A 71 13.07 5.54 -2.42
C PRO A 71 13.69 5.04 -3.72
N LEU A 72 15.02 5.21 -3.83
CA LEU A 72 15.86 4.58 -4.84
C LEU A 72 16.44 3.30 -4.24
N LEU A 73 16.09 2.15 -4.82
CA LEU A 73 16.50 0.82 -4.36
C LEU A 73 17.52 0.23 -5.32
N LYS A 74 18.73 -0.04 -4.82
CA LYS A 74 19.72 -0.87 -5.52
C LYS A 74 19.28 -2.34 -5.51
N PRO A 75 19.84 -3.19 -6.40
CA PRO A 75 19.62 -4.63 -6.36
C PRO A 75 19.79 -5.21 -4.94
N GLY A 76 18.78 -5.93 -4.46
CA GLY A 76 18.77 -6.55 -3.13
C GLY A 76 18.33 -5.63 -1.98
N GLU A 77 18.22 -4.32 -2.19
CA GLU A 77 17.69 -3.39 -1.18
C GLU A 77 16.16 -3.49 -1.06
N ALA A 78 15.66 -3.09 0.10
CA ALA A 78 14.23 -3.03 0.37
C ALA A 78 13.88 -1.73 1.12
N PHE A 79 12.67 -1.25 0.86
CA PHE A 79 12.05 -0.15 1.60
C PHE A 79 10.73 -0.63 2.19
N GLU A 80 10.53 -0.36 3.47
CA GLU A 80 9.33 -0.73 4.19
C GLU A 80 8.66 0.52 4.74
N TYR A 81 7.33 0.58 4.61
CA TYR A 81 6.54 1.62 5.24
C TYR A 81 5.20 1.08 5.72
N THR A 82 4.68 1.71 6.77
CA THR A 82 3.33 1.47 7.27
C THR A 82 2.45 2.67 6.99
N SER A 83 1.24 2.43 6.50
CA SER A 83 0.19 3.43 6.38
C SER A 83 -1.14 2.77 6.79
N TRP A 84 -2.25 3.48 6.62
CA TRP A 84 -3.56 3.00 7.04
C TRP A 84 -4.66 3.62 6.20
N THR A 85 -5.82 2.96 6.19
CA THR A 85 -7.04 3.46 5.57
C THR A 85 -8.25 3.13 6.44
N ARG A 86 -9.37 3.79 6.19
CA ARG A 86 -10.68 3.47 6.76
C ARG A 86 -11.61 3.06 5.64
N ILE A 87 -12.43 2.06 5.93
CA ILE A 87 -13.54 1.65 5.07
C ILE A 87 -14.81 1.56 5.90
N THR A 88 -15.96 1.58 5.22
CA THR A 88 -17.29 1.59 5.86
C THR A 88 -17.84 0.20 6.17
N THR A 89 -17.01 -0.84 6.03
CA THR A 89 -17.41 -2.24 6.16
C THR A 89 -16.34 -3.07 6.87
N PRO A 90 -16.70 -4.15 7.58
CA PRO A 90 -15.73 -4.98 8.31
C PRO A 90 -14.76 -5.76 7.41
N ARG A 91 -14.99 -5.76 6.09
CA ARG A 91 -14.13 -6.37 5.07
C ARG A 91 -14.06 -5.46 3.85
N GLY A 92 -12.96 -5.57 3.10
CA GLY A 92 -12.72 -4.85 1.85
C GLY A 92 -11.48 -5.41 1.15
N SER A 93 -11.11 -4.81 0.03
CA SER A 93 -9.89 -5.14 -0.69
C SER A 93 -9.16 -3.88 -1.15
N MET A 94 -7.85 -4.00 -1.35
CA MET A 94 -7.02 -2.93 -1.91
C MET A 94 -6.11 -3.53 -2.98
N ARG A 95 -6.04 -2.87 -4.13
CA ARG A 95 -5.13 -3.20 -5.24
C ARG A 95 -4.51 -1.94 -5.79
N GLY A 96 -3.35 -2.03 -6.44
CA GLY A 96 -2.69 -0.83 -6.94
C GLY A 96 -1.38 -1.10 -7.65
N GLU A 97 -0.72 0.00 -7.98
CA GLU A 97 0.56 0.07 -8.69
C GLU A 97 1.45 1.18 -8.08
N LEU A 98 2.76 1.03 -8.25
CA LEU A 98 3.83 1.91 -7.76
C LEU A 98 4.61 2.52 -8.93
#